data_AF-A0A9L0K9G5-F1
#
_entry.id   AF-A0A9L0K9G5-F1
#
_cell.length_a   1.000
_cell.length_b   1.000
_cell.length_c   1.000
_cell.angle_alpha   90.00
_cell.angle_beta   90.00
_cell.angle_gamma   90.00
#
_symmetry.space_group_name_H-M   'P 1'
#
loop_
_entity.id
_entity.type
_entity.pdbx_description
1 polymer ?
#
loop_
_entity_poly.entity_id
_entity_poly.type
_entity_poly.pdbx_seq_one_letter_code
_entity_poly.pdbx_strand_id
1 'polypeptide(L)'
;MRLKPPSFAPDATPGRAVTARCAGDHTTALPKRPQRGPAAGSRARGTPPAGACRAALPREAARRRRGRGRGRRAGGGTAALQKKQARAAALPLAARFASPGCSMEALPRTVELFYDVLSPYSWLGFEILCRYKNIWNINLHLRPSLISGIMKDSGNKPPALLPRKAQYLARDIRLLRQHLQVPIQFPKDFFSVILEKGSLSAMRFLTAVNLEHPEVLEKVSRELWMRVWSRDEDITEPQSILAAAEKAGMSMAQAQGLLGKISTPQVKNQLKETTEAACKYGAFGLPITVVHLDGQTHMLFGSDRMELLAYLLGEKWMGPVPPAINARL
;
A
#
# COMPACT_ATOMS: atom_id res chain seq x y z
N MET A 1 48.77 -14.93 -27.64
CA MET A 1 48.43 -16.30 -28.10
C MET A 1 46.94 -16.52 -27.88
N ARG A 2 46.20 -17.09 -28.85
CA ARG A 2 44.77 -17.44 -28.70
C ARG A 2 44.65 -18.93 -28.38
N LEU A 3 44.02 -19.28 -27.26
CA LEU A 3 43.71 -20.68 -26.93
C LEU A 3 42.30 -21.01 -27.43
N LYS A 4 42.19 -22.05 -28.27
CA LYS A 4 40.92 -22.68 -28.66
C LYS A 4 40.42 -23.60 -27.53
N PRO A 5 39.09 -23.74 -27.33
CA PRO A 5 38.55 -24.84 -26.55
C PRO A 5 38.55 -26.16 -27.37
N PRO A 6 38.65 -27.34 -26.73
CA PRO A 6 38.45 -28.63 -27.39
C PRO A 6 36.96 -28.93 -27.62
N SER A 7 36.68 -29.69 -28.68
CA SER A 7 35.33 -30.05 -29.13
C SER A 7 34.88 -31.44 -28.64
N PHE A 8 33.56 -31.64 -28.62
CA PHE A 8 32.86 -32.90 -28.35
C PHE A 8 33.27 -34.07 -29.25
N ALA A 9 33.19 -35.29 -28.70
CA ALA A 9 32.61 -36.46 -29.37
C ALA A 9 31.92 -37.36 -28.32
N PRO A 10 30.79 -38.02 -28.63
CA PRO A 10 30.06 -38.87 -27.69
C PRO A 10 30.48 -40.34 -27.81
N ASP A 11 30.35 -41.09 -26.71
CA ASP A 11 30.50 -42.54 -26.72
C ASP A 11 29.15 -43.22 -26.41
N ALA A 12 28.80 -44.24 -27.17
CA ALA A 12 27.50 -44.90 -27.09
C ALA A 12 27.59 -46.38 -27.50
N THR A 13 27.22 -47.29 -26.61
CA THR A 13 26.73 -48.65 -26.95
C THR A 13 26.03 -49.28 -25.72
N PRO A 14 25.15 -50.30 -25.88
CA PRO A 14 23.96 -50.43 -25.04
C PRO A 14 23.96 -51.63 -24.07
N GLY A 15 23.12 -51.55 -23.02
CA GLY A 15 22.96 -52.59 -22.01
C GLY A 15 21.50 -52.89 -21.63
N ARG A 16 20.87 -53.80 -22.37
CA ARG A 16 19.70 -54.66 -22.02
C ARG A 16 18.57 -54.09 -21.15
N ALA A 17 17.40 -53.94 -21.77
CA ALA A 17 16.12 -54.12 -21.08
C ALA A 17 15.93 -55.59 -20.65
N VAL A 18 15.36 -55.81 -19.46
CA VAL A 18 14.82 -57.12 -19.04
C VAL A 18 13.33 -56.99 -18.85
N THR A 19 12.58 -57.62 -19.74
CA THR A 19 11.13 -57.82 -19.61
C THR A 19 10.86 -59.04 -18.74
N ALA A 20 10.02 -58.89 -17.71
CA ALA A 20 9.35 -60.00 -17.05
C ALA A 20 7.83 -59.75 -17.08
N ARG A 21 7.09 -60.72 -17.63
CA ARG A 21 5.62 -60.79 -17.70
C ARG A 21 5.19 -62.19 -17.26
N CYS A 22 3.92 -62.30 -16.83
CA CYS A 22 3.19 -63.54 -16.54
C CYS A 22 3.61 -64.25 -15.23
N ALA A 23 2.72 -64.93 -14.49
CA ALA A 23 1.25 -65.02 -14.52
C ALA A 23 0.73 -65.57 -13.16
N GLY A 24 -0.59 -65.71 -13.00
CA GLY A 24 -1.25 -66.28 -11.80
C GLY A 24 -2.19 -65.28 -11.13
N ASP A 25 -3.38 -65.01 -11.68
CA ASP A 25 -4.61 -65.80 -11.54
C ASP A 25 -5.00 -66.14 -10.08
N HIS A 26 -5.94 -65.37 -9.53
CA HIS A 26 -7.02 -65.93 -8.72
C HIS A 26 -8.33 -65.18 -8.95
N THR A 27 -9.38 -65.96 -9.22
CA THR A 27 -10.70 -65.54 -9.69
C THR A 27 -11.72 -65.44 -8.55
N THR A 28 -12.72 -64.55 -8.71
CA THR A 28 -14.06 -64.58 -8.06
C THR A 28 -14.11 -64.50 -6.51
N ALA A 29 -14.92 -63.66 -5.86
CA ALA A 29 -16.37 -63.56 -6.04
C ALA A 29 -16.98 -62.31 -5.38
N LEU A 30 -18.08 -61.80 -5.97
CA LEU A 30 -19.05 -60.90 -5.35
C LEU A 30 -20.28 -61.70 -4.89
N PRO A 31 -20.94 -61.33 -3.78
CA PRO A 31 -22.40 -61.43 -3.77
C PRO A 31 -23.15 -60.25 -3.10
N LYS A 32 -23.99 -59.61 -3.92
CA LYS A 32 -25.42 -59.27 -3.72
C LYS A 32 -25.94 -58.58 -2.43
N ARG A 33 -26.68 -57.48 -2.65
CA ARG A 33 -27.80 -56.96 -1.81
C ARG A 33 -29.03 -57.89 -1.80
N PRO A 34 -29.89 -57.75 -0.77
CA PRO A 34 -31.35 -57.55 -0.92
C PRO A 34 -31.83 -56.25 -0.20
N GLN A 35 -32.66 -55.37 -0.79
CA GLN A 35 -34.16 -55.31 -0.83
C GLN A 35 -34.85 -55.05 0.55
N ARG A 36 -35.46 -53.87 0.79
CA ARG A 36 -36.91 -53.47 0.68
C ARG A 36 -37.86 -54.24 1.64
N GLY A 37 -38.86 -53.67 2.33
CA GLY A 37 -39.46 -52.31 2.53
C GLY A 37 -40.28 -52.35 3.86
N PRO A 38 -41.50 -51.79 4.06
CA PRO A 38 -42.27 -50.67 3.44
C PRO A 38 -42.56 -49.50 4.45
N ALA A 39 -42.73 -48.22 4.11
CA ALA A 39 -43.83 -47.47 3.45
C ALA A 39 -45.07 -47.06 4.31
N ALA A 40 -45.21 -45.75 4.60
CA ALA A 40 -46.45 -44.93 4.74
C ALA A 40 -46.09 -43.49 5.22
N GLY A 41 -46.66 -42.37 4.73
CA GLY A 41 -47.42 -42.13 3.49
C GLY A 41 -48.10 -40.74 3.42
N SER A 42 -47.94 -40.01 2.29
CA SER A 42 -48.84 -38.95 1.75
C SER A 42 -48.98 -37.62 2.58
N ARG A 43 -49.33 -36.41 2.10
CA ARG A 43 -49.71 -35.75 0.81
C ARG A 43 -49.07 -34.33 0.83
N ALA A 44 -48.45 -33.76 -0.21
CA ALA A 44 -48.91 -33.34 -1.54
C ALA A 44 -49.75 -32.03 -1.62
N ARG A 45 -49.12 -30.93 -2.10
CA ARG A 45 -49.58 -29.91 -3.10
C ARG A 45 -49.23 -28.44 -2.78
N GLY A 46 -48.85 -27.65 -3.81
CA GLY A 46 -49.17 -26.21 -3.90
C GLY A 46 -48.03 -25.23 -4.25
N THR A 47 -48.02 -24.72 -5.49
CA THR A 47 -47.40 -23.44 -5.96
C THR A 47 -48.08 -23.00 -7.27
N PRO A 48 -47.95 -21.74 -7.73
CA PRO A 48 -47.53 -20.50 -7.06
C PRO A 48 -48.79 -19.64 -6.75
N PRO A 49 -49.14 -18.44 -7.30
CA PRO A 49 -48.49 -17.47 -8.21
C PRO A 49 -47.95 -16.22 -7.46
N ALA A 50 -48.01 -15.02 -8.07
CA ALA A 50 -47.51 -13.73 -7.56
C ALA A 50 -48.64 -12.68 -7.40
N GLY A 51 -48.37 -11.61 -6.61
CA GLY A 51 -49.25 -10.45 -6.48
C GLY A 51 -48.46 -9.17 -6.21
N ALA A 52 -48.64 -8.14 -7.05
CA ALA A 52 -47.99 -6.84 -6.89
C ALA A 52 -48.78 -5.92 -5.96
N CYS A 53 -48.10 -4.99 -5.28
CA CYS A 53 -48.77 -3.87 -4.61
C CYS A 53 -48.06 -2.54 -4.92
N ARG A 54 -48.84 -1.53 -5.31
CA ARG A 54 -48.39 -0.19 -5.72
C ARG A 54 -48.46 0.80 -4.56
N ALA A 55 -47.53 1.75 -4.60
CA ALA A 55 -47.59 3.16 -4.19
C ALA A 55 -48.76 3.69 -3.32
N ALA A 56 -48.39 4.48 -2.29
CA ALA A 56 -49.14 5.68 -1.90
C ALA A 56 -48.21 6.74 -1.28
N LEU A 57 -48.20 7.96 -1.87
CA LEU A 57 -47.73 9.20 -1.24
C LEU A 57 -48.92 9.91 -0.57
N PRO A 58 -48.71 10.68 0.51
CA PRO A 58 -49.61 11.78 0.87
C PRO A 58 -49.08 13.14 0.39
N ARG A 59 -50.00 14.06 0.09
CA ARG A 59 -49.76 15.42 -0.41
C ARG A 59 -49.71 16.49 0.69
N GLU A 60 -49.17 17.64 0.29
CA GLU A 60 -49.30 19.00 0.82
C GLU A 60 -50.46 19.32 1.79
N ALA A 61 -50.17 20.25 2.72
CA ALA A 61 -51.15 21.25 3.15
C ALA A 61 -50.45 22.58 3.54
N ALA A 62 -50.58 23.61 2.69
CA ALA A 62 -50.15 24.97 3.02
C ALA A 62 -51.27 25.74 3.76
N ARG A 63 -50.91 26.58 4.75
CA ARG A 63 -51.83 27.59 5.31
C ARG A 63 -51.22 28.99 5.35
N ARG A 64 -51.98 29.95 4.80
CA ARG A 64 -51.68 31.38 4.78
C ARG A 64 -52.08 32.05 6.10
N ARG A 65 -51.36 33.10 6.51
CA ARG A 65 -51.96 34.32 7.09
C ARG A 65 -51.28 35.58 6.55
N ARG A 66 -52.02 36.69 6.53
CA ARG A 66 -51.67 37.98 5.91
C ARG A 66 -51.20 38.98 6.98
N GLY A 67 -50.33 39.91 6.58
CA GLY A 67 -50.09 41.19 7.27
C GLY A 67 -49.75 42.27 6.24
N ARG A 68 -50.38 43.45 6.32
CA ARG A 68 -50.18 44.58 5.38
C ARG A 68 -49.31 45.66 6.00
N GLY A 69 -48.50 46.34 5.20
CA GLY A 69 -47.92 47.65 5.50
C GLY A 69 -47.54 48.38 4.20
N ARG A 70 -48.11 49.56 3.96
CA ARG A 70 -47.82 50.41 2.77
C ARG A 70 -47.00 51.63 3.22
N GLY A 71 -46.03 52.03 2.40
CA GLY A 71 -45.40 53.35 2.43
C GLY A 71 -44.71 53.62 1.09
N ARG A 72 -44.97 54.77 0.46
CA ARG A 72 -44.49 55.13 -0.89
C ARG A 72 -44.00 56.59 -0.87
N ARG A 73 -42.80 56.83 -1.45
CA ARG A 73 -42.40 57.94 -2.37
C ARG A 73 -42.77 59.41 -2.03
N ALA A 74 -42.05 60.46 -2.46
CA ALA A 74 -40.78 60.64 -3.20
C ALA A 74 -40.38 62.14 -3.24
N GLY A 75 -39.23 62.46 -3.86
CA GLY A 75 -38.72 63.81 -4.21
C GLY A 75 -37.22 63.84 -3.94
N GLY A 76 -36.31 63.89 -4.92
CA GLY A 76 -36.00 65.00 -5.85
C GLY A 76 -34.75 65.73 -5.30
N GLY A 77 -33.76 66.23 -6.06
CA GLY A 77 -33.44 66.19 -7.49
C GLY A 77 -32.16 67.02 -7.77
N THR A 78 -31.48 66.74 -8.89
CA THR A 78 -30.51 67.60 -9.62
C THR A 78 -29.16 68.07 -9.01
N ALA A 79 -28.12 67.85 -9.83
CA ALA A 79 -27.00 68.76 -10.18
C ALA A 79 -25.72 68.83 -9.30
N ALA A 80 -24.62 69.14 -9.99
CA ALA A 80 -23.24 69.12 -9.49
C ALA A 80 -22.62 70.52 -9.48
N LEU A 81 -21.61 70.76 -8.62
CA LEU A 81 -20.30 71.29 -9.06
C LEU A 81 -19.22 71.28 -7.97
N GLN A 82 -18.00 70.92 -8.38
CA GLN A 82 -16.67 71.36 -7.90
C GLN A 82 -16.44 71.83 -6.44
N LYS A 83 -15.45 71.19 -5.78
CA LYS A 83 -14.26 71.91 -5.28
C LYS A 83 -13.07 70.96 -5.07
N LYS A 84 -11.91 71.31 -5.65
CA LYS A 84 -10.60 70.70 -5.33
C LYS A 84 -10.11 71.26 -3.98
N GLN A 85 -9.52 70.42 -3.14
CA GLN A 85 -8.38 70.83 -2.31
C GLN A 85 -7.59 69.61 -1.84
N ALA A 86 -6.25 69.74 -1.85
CA ALA A 86 -5.35 68.65 -1.54
C ALA A 86 -5.20 68.46 -0.02
N ARG A 87 -5.06 67.21 0.42
CA ARG A 87 -4.41 66.86 1.68
C ARG A 87 -3.39 65.77 1.41
N ALA A 88 -2.11 66.13 1.54
CA ALA A 88 -1.06 65.15 1.75
C ALA A 88 -1.27 64.52 3.14
N ALA A 89 -1.30 63.19 3.19
CA ALA A 89 -1.21 62.42 4.42
C ALA A 89 -0.06 61.44 4.23
N ALA A 90 0.93 61.50 5.11
CA ALA A 90 2.16 60.73 4.98
C ALA A 90 1.91 59.22 5.13
N LEU A 91 2.52 58.41 4.26
CA LEU A 91 2.71 57.00 4.57
C LEU A 91 3.72 56.87 5.72
N PRO A 92 3.52 55.96 6.68
CA PRO A 92 4.48 55.74 7.75
C PRO A 92 5.81 55.20 7.20
N LEU A 93 6.91 55.74 7.73
CA LEU A 93 8.30 55.42 7.37
C LEU A 93 8.73 54.06 7.96
N ALA A 94 8.04 52.98 7.57
CA ALA A 94 8.29 51.62 8.06
C ALA A 94 8.47 50.58 6.93
N ALA A 95 8.61 51.03 5.67
CA ALA A 95 8.69 50.18 4.48
C ALA A 95 10.01 50.34 3.70
N ARG A 96 11.14 50.52 4.39
CA ARG A 96 12.46 50.78 3.76
C ARG A 96 13.63 49.89 4.22
N PHE A 97 13.38 48.84 4.98
CA PHE A 97 14.37 47.79 5.28
C PHE A 97 13.77 46.38 5.15
N ALA A 98 13.32 46.04 3.95
CA ALA A 98 13.16 44.66 3.54
C ALA A 98 14.36 44.30 2.64
N SER A 99 15.39 43.69 3.22
CA SER A 99 16.55 43.23 2.45
C SER A 99 16.13 42.15 1.45
N PRO A 100 16.42 42.30 0.14
CA PRO A 100 16.18 41.24 -0.82
C PRO A 100 17.26 40.17 -0.67
N GLY A 101 16.96 39.09 0.05
CA GLY A 101 17.93 38.00 0.24
C GLY A 101 17.90 37.32 1.61
N CYS A 102 16.71 36.92 2.07
CA CYS A 102 16.61 35.77 2.96
C CYS A 102 15.33 35.01 2.60
N SER A 103 15.43 34.17 1.58
CA SER A 103 14.46 33.09 1.41
C SER A 103 14.64 32.17 2.62
N MET A 104 13.75 32.28 3.62
CA MET A 104 13.64 31.23 4.62
C MET A 104 13.30 29.95 3.86
N GLU A 105 14.26 29.03 3.78
CA GLU A 105 14.01 27.71 3.23
C GLU A 105 12.88 27.11 4.06
N ALA A 106 11.72 26.92 3.42
CA ALA A 106 10.53 26.48 4.12
C ALA A 106 10.80 25.10 4.71
N LEU A 107 10.38 24.84 5.94
CA LEU A 107 10.70 23.58 6.63
C LEU A 107 10.27 22.34 5.81
N PRO A 108 11.03 21.24 5.85
CA PRO A 108 10.69 20.03 5.11
C PRO A 108 9.38 19.44 5.60
N ARG A 109 8.51 19.05 4.66
CA ARG A 109 7.18 18.49 4.97
C ARG A 109 7.32 17.06 5.45
N THR A 110 6.79 16.75 6.63
CA THR A 110 6.75 15.36 7.12
C THR A 110 5.84 14.52 6.22
N VAL A 111 6.40 13.44 5.67
CA VAL A 111 5.69 12.43 4.88
C VAL A 111 5.87 11.09 5.58
N GLU A 112 4.81 10.57 6.20
CA GLU A 112 4.80 9.24 6.81
C GLU A 112 4.41 8.18 5.77
N LEU A 113 5.27 7.19 5.53
CA LEU A 113 4.94 6.01 4.73
C LEU A 113 4.70 4.81 5.66
N PHE A 114 3.45 4.34 5.72
CA PHE A 114 3.11 3.08 6.39
C PHE A 114 3.21 1.93 5.38
N TYR A 115 3.93 0.87 5.76
CA TYR A 115 4.24 -0.25 4.87
C TYR A 115 4.38 -1.58 5.61
N ASP A 116 4.18 -2.67 4.87
CA ASP A 116 4.46 -4.05 5.28
C ASP A 116 5.28 -4.71 4.16
N VAL A 117 6.31 -5.49 4.49
CA VAL A 117 7.12 -6.21 3.50
C VAL A 117 6.32 -7.30 2.76
N LEU A 118 5.14 -7.67 3.27
CA LEU A 118 4.17 -8.55 2.61
C LEU A 118 3.35 -7.86 1.51
N SER A 119 3.45 -6.53 1.36
CA SER A 119 2.72 -5.79 0.33
C SER A 119 3.64 -5.42 -0.84
N PRO A 120 3.40 -5.94 -2.06
CA PRO A 120 4.22 -5.62 -3.23
C PRO A 120 4.10 -4.15 -3.62
N TYR A 121 2.90 -3.56 -3.56
CA TYR A 121 2.70 -2.13 -3.81
C TYR A 121 3.36 -1.25 -2.76
N SER A 122 3.57 -1.75 -1.54
CA SER A 122 4.30 -0.98 -0.52
C SER A 122 5.76 -0.83 -0.90
N TRP A 123 6.39 -1.86 -1.49
CA TRP A 123 7.73 -1.74 -2.05
C TRP A 123 7.79 -0.69 -3.17
N LEU A 124 6.80 -0.72 -4.07
CA LEU A 124 6.75 0.22 -5.20
C LEU A 124 6.60 1.67 -4.74
N GLY A 125 5.73 1.95 -3.77
CA GLY A 125 5.57 3.28 -3.18
C GLY A 125 6.82 3.72 -2.39
N PHE A 126 7.42 2.79 -1.64
CA PHE A 126 8.67 2.99 -0.91
C PHE A 126 9.82 3.41 -1.84
N GLU A 127 10.07 2.69 -2.93
CA GLU A 127 11.19 3.01 -3.83
C GLU A 127 11.01 4.38 -4.50
N ILE A 128 9.77 4.76 -4.84
CA ILE A 128 9.49 6.11 -5.37
C ILE A 128 9.84 7.16 -4.30
N LEU A 129 9.30 7.05 -3.08
CA LEU A 129 9.58 8.02 -2.02
C LEU A 129 11.07 8.07 -1.65
N CYS A 130 11.78 6.93 -1.62
CA CYS A 130 13.22 6.88 -1.38
C CYS A 130 14.05 7.56 -2.48
N ARG A 131 13.57 7.61 -3.73
CA ARG A 131 14.19 8.37 -4.82
C ARG A 131 13.94 9.88 -4.68
N TYR A 132 12.76 10.26 -4.20
CA TYR A 132 12.35 11.67 -4.06
C TYR A 132 12.76 12.35 -2.75
N LYS A 133 13.12 11.62 -1.70
CA LYS A 133 13.49 12.19 -0.38
C LYS A 133 14.68 13.17 -0.40
N ASN A 134 15.52 13.11 -1.44
CA ASN A 134 16.67 14.00 -1.66
C ASN A 134 16.41 15.04 -2.77
N ILE A 135 15.17 15.11 -3.27
CA ILE A 135 14.74 15.94 -4.41
C ILE A 135 13.67 16.92 -3.98
N TRP A 136 12.63 16.42 -3.31
CA TRP A 136 11.58 17.21 -2.70
C TRP A 136 11.99 17.66 -1.30
N ASN A 137 11.45 18.78 -0.87
CA ASN A 137 11.62 19.33 0.46
C ASN A 137 10.75 18.58 1.50
N ILE A 138 11.07 17.31 1.72
CA ILE A 138 10.33 16.40 2.60
C ILE A 138 11.22 15.76 3.66
N ASN A 139 10.62 15.41 4.79
CA ASN A 139 11.18 14.52 5.79
C ASN A 139 10.42 13.19 5.70
N LEU A 140 11.04 12.15 5.13
CA LEU A 140 10.41 10.85 4.91
C LEU A 140 10.51 9.97 6.17
N HIS A 141 9.37 9.76 6.83
CA HIS A 141 9.24 8.89 8.00
C HIS A 141 8.75 7.51 7.57
N LEU A 142 9.61 6.50 7.71
CA LEU A 142 9.28 5.11 7.43
C LEU A 142 8.57 4.48 8.64
N ARG A 143 7.38 3.90 8.43
CA ARG A 143 6.49 3.40 9.50
C ARG A 143 6.18 1.90 9.31
N PRO A 144 7.04 1.00 9.80
CA PRO A 144 6.79 -0.45 9.80
C PRO A 144 5.44 -0.79 10.43
N SER A 145 4.54 -1.40 9.66
CA SER A 145 3.13 -1.65 9.99
C SER A 145 2.70 -3.05 9.59
N LEU A 146 1.70 -3.61 10.25
CA LEU A 146 1.23 -4.98 9.95
C LEU A 146 -0.08 -4.97 9.15
N ILE A 147 -0.05 -5.39 7.89
CA ILE A 147 -1.19 -5.32 6.97
C ILE A 147 -2.39 -6.15 7.45
N SER A 148 -2.14 -7.26 8.14
CA SER A 148 -3.18 -8.11 8.73
C SER A 148 -3.92 -7.44 9.89
N GLY A 149 -3.27 -6.54 10.63
CA GLY A 149 -3.91 -5.69 11.63
C GLY A 149 -4.88 -4.70 10.99
N ILE A 150 -4.43 -3.99 9.97
CA ILE A 150 -5.22 -2.99 9.22
C ILE A 150 -6.43 -3.66 8.54
N MET A 151 -6.23 -4.78 7.82
CA MET A 151 -7.34 -5.48 7.17
C MET A 151 -8.38 -6.01 8.17
N LYS A 152 -7.95 -6.46 9.34
CA LYS A 152 -8.86 -6.91 10.42
C LYS A 152 -9.69 -5.76 10.96
N ASP A 153 -9.05 -4.62 11.25
CA ASP A 153 -9.69 -3.42 11.78
C ASP A 153 -10.68 -2.81 10.78
N SER A 154 -10.26 -2.62 9.52
CA SER A 154 -11.09 -2.03 8.47
C SER A 154 -12.12 -2.99 7.86
N GLY A 155 -12.18 -4.25 8.30
CA GLY A 155 -13.02 -5.31 7.73
C GLY A 155 -12.70 -5.69 6.27
N ASN A 156 -11.56 -5.25 5.72
CA ASN A 156 -11.18 -5.51 4.33
C ASN A 156 -10.58 -6.92 4.17
N LYS A 157 -10.50 -7.41 2.93
CA LYS A 157 -9.95 -8.72 2.58
C LYS A 157 -8.87 -8.61 1.51
N PRO A 158 -7.86 -9.50 1.48
CA PRO A 158 -6.83 -9.47 0.45
C PRO A 158 -7.43 -9.50 -0.97
N PRO A 159 -7.06 -8.58 -1.87
CA PRO A 159 -7.69 -8.46 -3.18
C PRO A 159 -7.53 -9.72 -4.05
N ALA A 160 -6.45 -10.48 -3.83
CA ALA A 160 -6.17 -11.72 -4.54
C ALA A 160 -7.16 -12.88 -4.24
N LEU A 161 -7.98 -12.78 -3.19
CA LEU A 161 -9.05 -13.76 -2.95
C LEU A 161 -10.13 -13.75 -4.06
N LEU A 162 -10.20 -12.68 -4.86
CA LEU A 162 -11.03 -12.63 -6.07
C LEU A 162 -10.18 -12.97 -7.30
N PRO A 163 -10.41 -14.09 -8.02
CA PRO A 163 -9.52 -14.56 -9.08
C PRO A 163 -9.22 -13.54 -10.19
N ARG A 164 -10.22 -12.72 -10.58
CA ARG A 164 -10.01 -11.64 -11.57
C ARG A 164 -9.05 -10.56 -11.08
N LYS A 165 -9.07 -10.23 -9.78
CA LYS A 165 -8.10 -9.31 -9.17
C LYS A 165 -6.73 -9.98 -9.09
N ALA A 166 -6.61 -11.24 -8.66
CA ALA A 166 -5.32 -11.95 -8.67
C ALA A 166 -4.65 -11.97 -10.05
N GLN A 167 -5.42 -12.25 -11.12
CA GLN A 167 -4.93 -12.20 -12.50
C GLN A 167 -4.50 -10.79 -12.95
N TYR A 168 -5.22 -9.75 -12.50
CA TYR A 168 -4.81 -8.36 -12.72
C TYR A 168 -3.48 -8.05 -12.03
N LEU A 169 -3.37 -8.35 -10.72
CA LEU A 169 -2.18 -8.10 -9.90
C LEU A 169 -0.90 -8.68 -10.52
N ALA A 170 -0.95 -9.94 -10.98
CA ALA A 170 0.21 -10.59 -11.59
C ALA A 170 0.65 -9.93 -12.91
N ARG A 171 -0.31 -9.42 -13.71
CA ARG A 171 -0.02 -8.69 -14.97
C ARG A 171 0.51 -7.29 -14.70
N ASP A 172 -0.10 -6.60 -13.73
CA ASP A 172 0.23 -5.24 -13.30
C ASP A 172 1.64 -5.17 -12.73
N ILE A 173 1.98 -6.04 -11.77
CA ILE A 173 3.33 -6.14 -11.19
C ILE A 173 4.41 -6.35 -12.26
N ARG A 174 4.14 -7.13 -13.32
CA ARG A 174 5.07 -7.33 -14.44
C ARG A 174 5.34 -6.06 -15.23
N LEU A 175 4.32 -5.20 -15.42
CA LEU A 175 4.47 -3.91 -16.10
C LEU A 175 5.14 -2.88 -15.19
N LEU A 176 4.73 -2.83 -13.92
CA LEU A 176 5.29 -1.93 -12.91
C LEU A 176 6.77 -2.22 -12.63
N ARG A 177 7.22 -3.49 -12.69
CA ARG A 177 8.64 -3.87 -12.67
C ARG A 177 9.48 -3.06 -13.67
N GLN A 178 8.98 -2.95 -14.91
CA GLN A 178 9.66 -2.23 -15.99
C GLN A 178 9.54 -0.72 -15.82
N HIS A 179 8.32 -0.22 -15.58
CA HIS A 179 8.04 1.21 -15.49
C HIS A 179 8.73 1.88 -14.28
N LEU A 180 8.74 1.22 -13.11
CA LEU A 180 9.33 1.74 -11.88
C LEU A 180 10.79 1.30 -11.70
N GLN A 181 11.34 0.45 -12.58
CA GLN A 181 12.70 -0.11 -12.45
C GLN A 181 12.97 -0.72 -11.07
N VAL A 182 11.98 -1.41 -10.51
CA VAL A 182 12.10 -2.20 -9.26
C VAL A 182 12.12 -3.66 -9.68
N PRO A 183 13.06 -4.51 -9.19
CA PRO A 183 13.22 -5.89 -9.66
C PRO A 183 12.17 -6.84 -9.05
N ILE A 184 10.92 -6.40 -8.98
CA ILE A 184 9.79 -7.13 -8.43
C ILE A 184 9.36 -8.29 -9.33
N GLN A 185 9.08 -9.42 -8.71
CA GLN A 185 8.63 -10.66 -9.31
C GLN A 185 7.47 -11.21 -8.47
N PHE A 186 6.51 -11.87 -9.11
CA PHE A 186 5.41 -12.51 -8.39
C PHE A 186 5.92 -13.86 -7.84
N PRO A 187 5.83 -14.13 -6.52
CA PRO A 187 6.21 -15.40 -5.91
C PRO A 187 5.51 -16.58 -6.59
N LYS A 188 6.18 -17.75 -6.68
CA LYS A 188 5.55 -18.95 -7.26
C LYS A 188 4.35 -19.40 -6.44
N ASP A 189 4.46 -19.32 -5.11
CA ASP A 189 3.38 -19.58 -4.16
C ASP A 189 3.02 -18.33 -3.37
N PHE A 190 2.50 -17.33 -4.10
CA PHE A 190 1.99 -16.08 -3.55
C PHE A 190 0.93 -16.28 -2.45
N PHE A 191 0.11 -17.34 -2.54
CA PHE A 191 -0.97 -17.55 -1.57
C PHE A 191 -0.44 -18.11 -0.25
N SER A 192 0.49 -19.08 -0.24
CA SER A 192 1.14 -19.53 1.01
C SER A 192 1.93 -18.39 1.66
N VAL A 193 2.69 -17.62 0.86
CA VAL A 193 3.44 -16.45 1.36
C VAL A 193 2.53 -15.45 2.09
N ILE A 194 1.41 -15.04 1.49
CA ILE A 194 0.54 -14.02 2.08
C ILE A 194 -0.40 -14.56 3.19
N LEU A 195 -0.98 -15.76 3.00
CA LEU A 195 -2.07 -16.24 3.86
C LEU A 195 -1.61 -17.18 4.97
N GLU A 196 -0.49 -17.88 4.80
CA GLU A 196 -0.02 -18.90 5.75
C GLU A 196 1.21 -18.41 6.53
N LYS A 197 2.24 -17.92 5.82
CA LYS A 197 3.51 -17.48 6.43
C LYS A 197 3.43 -16.07 7.03
N GLY A 198 2.95 -15.11 6.25
CA GLY A 198 2.88 -13.71 6.64
C GLY A 198 4.25 -13.07 6.89
N SER A 199 4.27 -11.94 7.60
CA SER A 199 5.46 -11.09 7.79
C SER A 199 5.74 -10.69 9.24
N LEU A 200 5.07 -11.30 10.23
CA LEU A 200 5.08 -10.83 11.62
C LEU A 200 6.49 -10.71 12.24
N SER A 201 7.36 -11.71 12.03
CA SER A 201 8.75 -11.69 12.50
C SER A 201 9.56 -10.58 11.81
N ALA A 202 9.42 -10.45 10.49
CA ALA A 202 10.09 -9.42 9.70
C ALA A 202 9.65 -8.00 10.08
N MET A 203 8.35 -7.76 10.25
CA MET A 203 7.84 -6.43 10.63
C MET A 203 8.24 -6.05 12.07
N ARG A 204 8.28 -7.02 13.01
CA ARG A 204 8.84 -6.78 14.35
C ARG A 204 10.34 -6.51 14.32
N PHE A 205 11.09 -7.19 13.46
CA PHE A 205 12.51 -6.90 13.26
C PHE A 205 12.72 -5.48 12.72
N LEU A 206 11.93 -5.06 11.72
CA LEU A 206 11.95 -3.68 11.22
C LEU A 206 11.53 -2.65 12.28
N THR A 207 10.60 -2.97 13.17
CA THR A 207 10.30 -2.12 14.33
C THR A 207 11.48 -2.01 15.30
N ALA A 208 12.19 -3.11 15.58
CA ALA A 208 13.40 -3.09 16.42
C ALA A 208 14.53 -2.28 15.76
N VAL A 209 14.73 -2.44 14.44
CA VAL A 209 15.66 -1.61 13.64
C VAL A 209 15.27 -0.13 13.73
N ASN A 210 14.00 0.24 13.56
CA ASN A 210 13.56 1.63 13.65
C ASN A 210 13.76 2.26 15.05
N LEU A 211 13.72 1.46 16.12
CA LEU A 211 13.89 1.93 17.50
C LEU A 211 15.34 2.21 17.88
N GLU A 212 16.30 1.50 17.29
CA GLU A 212 17.72 1.53 17.73
C GLU A 212 18.71 1.91 16.62
N HIS A 213 18.37 1.60 15.37
CA HIS A 213 19.20 1.78 14.18
C HIS A 213 18.38 2.31 12.96
N PRO A 214 17.65 3.43 13.10
CA PRO A 214 16.80 3.96 12.03
C PRO A 214 17.58 4.27 10.74
N GLU A 215 18.88 4.54 10.82
CA GLU A 215 19.77 4.82 9.70
C GLU A 215 19.93 3.67 8.69
N VAL A 216 19.71 2.41 9.12
CA VAL A 216 19.72 1.24 8.21
C VAL A 216 18.33 0.74 7.84
N LEU A 217 17.25 1.29 8.42
CA LEU A 217 15.88 0.82 8.23
C LEU A 217 15.48 0.70 6.75
N GLU A 218 15.85 1.68 5.94
CA GLU A 218 15.57 1.68 4.50
C GLU A 218 16.24 0.47 3.81
N LYS A 219 17.51 0.21 4.10
CA LYS A 219 18.27 -0.88 3.49
C LYS A 219 17.75 -2.25 3.92
N VAL A 220 17.44 -2.42 5.21
CA VAL A 220 16.89 -3.67 5.76
C VAL A 220 15.50 -3.95 5.18
N SER A 221 14.64 -2.94 5.08
CA SER A 221 13.30 -3.08 4.47
C SER A 221 13.41 -3.48 2.99
N ARG A 222 14.31 -2.82 2.25
CA ARG A 222 14.60 -3.15 0.85
C ARG A 222 15.10 -4.59 0.69
N GLU A 223 16.04 -5.06 1.51
CA GLU A 223 16.50 -6.45 1.39
C GLU A 223 15.45 -7.49 1.79
N LEU A 224 14.58 -7.21 2.77
CA LEU A 224 13.43 -8.07 3.07
C LEU A 224 12.47 -8.16 1.88
N TRP A 225 12.10 -7.03 1.25
CA TRP A 225 11.33 -7.07 -0.01
C TRP A 225 12.08 -7.82 -1.11
N MET A 226 13.39 -7.63 -1.26
CA MET A 226 14.19 -8.35 -2.26
C MET A 226 14.20 -9.87 -2.03
N ARG A 227 14.13 -10.35 -0.78
CA ARG A 227 13.96 -11.79 -0.49
C ARG A 227 12.63 -12.29 -1.05
N VAL A 228 11.52 -11.85 -0.46
CA VAL A 228 10.19 -12.39 -0.79
C VAL A 228 9.68 -12.00 -2.19
N TRP A 229 9.94 -10.79 -2.66
CA TRP A 229 9.38 -10.24 -3.91
C TRP A 229 10.37 -10.11 -5.06
N SER A 230 11.64 -10.50 -4.90
CA SER A 230 12.58 -10.57 -6.03
C SER A 230 13.18 -11.96 -6.21
N ARG A 231 13.53 -12.63 -5.10
CA ARG A 231 14.23 -13.91 -5.11
C ARG A 231 13.35 -15.12 -4.76
N ASP A 232 12.08 -14.91 -4.39
CA ASP A 232 11.15 -15.98 -3.92
C ASP A 232 11.72 -16.69 -2.66
N GLU A 233 12.43 -15.93 -1.83
CA GLU A 233 13.11 -16.38 -0.61
C GLU A 233 12.26 -16.10 0.64
N ASP A 234 12.40 -16.97 1.64
CA ASP A 234 11.71 -16.86 2.93
C ASP A 234 12.05 -15.56 3.70
N ILE A 235 11.11 -15.07 4.51
CA ILE A 235 11.29 -13.96 5.46
C ILE A 235 10.74 -14.23 6.87
N THR A 236 10.27 -15.45 7.18
CA THR A 236 9.74 -15.78 8.51
C THR A 236 10.79 -16.35 9.45
N GLU A 237 11.78 -17.07 8.92
CA GLU A 237 12.80 -17.74 9.73
C GLU A 237 13.87 -16.77 10.26
N PRO A 238 14.42 -17.02 11.47
CA PRO A 238 15.50 -16.20 12.04
C PRO A 238 16.69 -15.98 11.09
N GLN A 239 17.16 -17.05 10.43
CA GLN A 239 18.29 -16.99 9.51
C GLN A 239 17.98 -16.17 8.25
N SER A 240 16.73 -16.22 7.76
CA SER A 240 16.27 -15.41 6.62
C SER A 240 16.35 -13.91 6.92
N ILE A 241 15.94 -13.52 8.14
CA ILE A 241 15.93 -12.13 8.59
C ILE A 241 17.37 -11.64 8.81
N LEU A 242 18.23 -12.45 9.43
CA LEU A 242 19.66 -12.13 9.61
C LEU A 242 20.38 -11.93 8.28
N ALA A 243 20.16 -12.80 7.29
CA ALA A 243 20.75 -12.67 5.96
C ALA A 243 20.31 -11.37 5.24
N ALA A 244 19.07 -10.92 5.43
CA ALA A 244 18.62 -9.62 4.92
C ALA A 244 19.32 -8.44 5.63
N ALA A 245 19.48 -8.51 6.95
CA ALA A 245 20.11 -7.48 7.76
C ALA A 245 21.62 -7.34 7.45
N GLU A 246 22.34 -8.46 7.33
CA GLU A 246 23.75 -8.48 6.96
C GLU A 246 23.96 -7.90 5.55
N LYS A 247 23.15 -8.30 4.58
CA LYS A 247 23.20 -7.76 3.21
C LYS A 247 22.82 -6.27 3.12
N ALA A 248 22.02 -5.77 4.06
CA ALA A 248 21.73 -4.35 4.23
C ALA A 248 22.89 -3.56 4.88
N GLY A 249 23.95 -4.24 5.35
CA GLY A 249 25.16 -3.65 5.94
C GLY A 249 25.19 -3.64 7.46
N MET A 250 24.32 -4.38 8.15
CA MET A 250 24.43 -4.56 9.60
C MET A 250 25.49 -5.60 9.95
N SER A 251 26.22 -5.42 11.05
CA SER A 251 27.04 -6.53 11.56
C SER A 251 26.14 -7.66 12.10
N MET A 252 26.61 -8.91 11.98
CA MET A 252 25.88 -10.08 12.47
C MET A 252 25.52 -9.96 13.97
N ALA A 253 26.41 -9.37 14.79
CA ALA A 253 26.17 -9.14 16.21
C ALA A 253 25.01 -8.15 16.46
N GLN A 254 24.94 -7.03 15.72
CA GLN A 254 23.82 -6.09 15.80
C GLN A 254 22.52 -6.75 15.34
N ALA A 255 22.55 -7.46 14.21
CA ALA A 255 21.39 -8.15 13.67
C ALA A 255 20.83 -9.21 14.63
N GLN A 256 21.70 -10.02 15.26
CA GLN A 256 21.31 -10.98 16.31
C GLN A 256 20.75 -10.29 17.56
N GLY A 257 21.37 -9.19 18.00
CA GLY A 257 20.89 -8.38 19.13
C GLY A 257 19.48 -7.84 18.93
N LEU A 258 19.17 -7.31 17.74
CA LEU A 258 17.82 -6.87 17.38
C LEU A 258 16.85 -8.03 17.19
N LEU A 259 17.30 -9.15 16.62
CA LEU A 259 16.45 -10.34 16.44
C LEU A 259 16.00 -10.92 17.78
N GLY A 260 16.88 -10.93 18.80
CA GLY A 260 16.50 -11.30 20.16
C GLY A 260 15.41 -10.40 20.77
N LYS A 261 15.28 -9.15 20.29
CA LYS A 261 14.30 -8.18 20.80
C LYS A 261 12.92 -8.27 20.17
N ILE A 262 12.72 -8.99 19.06
CA ILE A 262 11.41 -9.01 18.34
C ILE A 262 10.24 -9.51 19.20
N SER A 263 10.52 -10.31 20.22
CA SER A 263 9.53 -10.86 21.14
C SER A 263 9.29 -10.01 22.39
N THR A 264 10.02 -8.91 22.58
CA THR A 264 9.87 -8.01 23.74
C THR A 264 8.54 -7.26 23.73
N PRO A 265 8.01 -6.84 24.90
CA PRO A 265 6.81 -5.98 24.96
C PRO A 265 6.99 -4.67 24.19
N GLN A 266 8.17 -4.03 24.27
CA GLN A 266 8.46 -2.77 23.59
C GLN A 266 8.27 -2.88 22.08
N VAL A 267 8.91 -3.85 21.43
CA VAL A 267 8.80 -4.05 19.97
C VAL A 267 7.39 -4.46 19.55
N LYS A 268 6.73 -5.33 20.34
CA LYS A 268 5.33 -5.74 20.10
C LYS A 268 4.36 -4.57 20.17
N ASN A 269 4.49 -3.71 21.19
CA ASN A 269 3.63 -2.55 21.39
C ASN A 269 3.91 -1.49 20.32
N GLN A 270 5.17 -1.17 20.02
CA GLN A 270 5.51 -0.20 18.99
C GLN A 270 4.97 -0.57 17.60
N LEU A 271 5.04 -1.85 17.20
CA LEU A 271 4.44 -2.30 15.93
C LEU A 271 2.91 -2.17 15.95
N LYS A 272 2.28 -2.53 17.08
CA LYS A 272 0.84 -2.40 17.28
C LYS A 272 0.41 -0.93 17.18
N GLU A 273 1.04 -0.03 17.93
CA GLU A 273 0.74 1.40 17.96
C GLU A 273 0.95 2.06 16.58
N THR A 274 2.00 1.68 15.85
CA THR A 274 2.25 2.17 14.48
C THR A 274 1.16 1.70 13.51
N THR A 275 0.71 0.45 13.67
CA THR A 275 -0.40 -0.11 12.87
C THR A 275 -1.74 0.55 13.23
N GLU A 276 -1.99 0.81 14.51
CA GLU A 276 -3.18 1.54 14.98
C GLU A 276 -3.19 3.01 14.55
N ALA A 277 -2.02 3.65 14.39
CA ALA A 277 -1.92 4.99 13.81
C ALA A 277 -2.38 5.01 12.35
N ALA A 278 -1.99 4.02 11.54
CA ALA A 278 -2.52 3.87 10.18
C ALA A 278 -4.05 3.68 10.17
N CYS A 279 -4.60 2.85 11.06
CA CYS A 279 -6.05 2.69 11.24
C CYS A 279 -6.75 4.02 11.60
N LYS A 280 -6.19 4.82 12.52
CA LYS A 280 -6.70 6.15 12.88
C LYS A 280 -6.69 7.15 11.71
N TYR A 281 -5.74 7.02 10.77
CA TYR A 281 -5.74 7.77 9.51
C TYR A 281 -6.71 7.21 8.44
N GLY A 282 -7.47 6.17 8.74
CA GLY A 282 -8.44 5.55 7.83
C GLY A 282 -7.84 4.52 6.88
N ALA A 283 -6.70 3.89 7.21
CA ALA A 283 -6.13 2.83 6.39
C ALA A 283 -7.08 1.63 6.26
N PHE A 284 -7.26 1.16 5.02
CA PHE A 284 -7.98 -0.08 4.70
C PHE A 284 -7.07 -1.13 4.01
N GLY A 285 -5.76 -0.84 3.93
CA GLY A 285 -4.73 -1.65 3.29
C GLY A 285 -3.41 -0.89 3.27
N LEU A 286 -2.37 -1.43 2.62
CA LEU A 286 -1.06 -0.80 2.50
C LEU A 286 -0.51 -0.83 1.06
N PRO A 287 0.24 0.20 0.63
CA PRO A 287 0.76 1.30 1.44
C PRO A 287 -0.29 2.40 1.67
N ILE A 288 -0.12 3.16 2.75
CA ILE A 288 -0.65 4.52 2.84
C ILE A 288 0.50 5.50 3.05
N THR A 289 0.39 6.66 2.39
CA THR A 289 1.28 7.81 2.62
C THR A 289 0.45 8.90 3.27
N VAL A 290 0.93 9.46 4.39
CA VAL A 290 0.27 10.55 5.12
C VAL A 290 1.17 11.77 5.10
N VAL A 291 0.57 12.93 4.83
CA VAL A 291 1.26 14.22 4.82
C VAL A 291 0.43 15.26 5.57
N HIS A 292 1.10 16.10 6.34
CA HIS A 292 0.48 17.21 7.07
C HIS A 292 0.85 18.54 6.40
N LEU A 293 -0.15 19.28 5.92
CA LEU A 293 0.01 20.51 5.16
C LEU A 293 -0.99 21.56 5.68
N ASP A 294 -0.50 22.73 6.07
CA ASP A 294 -1.31 23.90 6.46
C ASP A 294 -2.43 23.58 7.49
N GLY A 295 -2.14 22.70 8.45
CA GLY A 295 -3.07 22.24 9.48
C GLY A 295 -4.04 21.13 9.05
N GLN A 296 -3.99 20.69 7.79
CA GLN A 296 -4.73 19.55 7.27
C GLN A 296 -3.87 18.29 7.20
N THR A 297 -4.51 17.12 7.25
CA THR A 297 -3.86 15.82 7.09
C THR A 297 -4.45 15.13 5.87
N HIS A 298 -3.60 14.75 4.91
CA HIS A 298 -4.00 14.01 3.72
C HIS A 298 -3.44 12.60 3.78
N MET A 299 -4.32 11.59 3.63
CA MET A 299 -3.94 10.19 3.53
C MET A 299 -4.16 9.71 2.09
N LEU A 300 -3.13 9.12 1.49
CA LEU A 300 -3.10 8.62 0.13
C LEU A 300 -2.82 7.11 0.14
N PHE A 301 -3.78 6.31 -0.34
CA PHE A 301 -3.62 4.87 -0.49
C PHE A 301 -3.02 4.49 -1.85
N GLY A 302 -2.05 3.58 -1.85
CA GLY A 302 -1.44 3.00 -3.05
C GLY A 302 -0.12 3.65 -3.50
N SER A 303 0.62 2.95 -4.37
CA SER A 303 1.85 3.46 -4.99
C SER A 303 1.61 4.38 -6.19
N ASP A 304 0.35 4.51 -6.62
CA ASP A 304 -0.13 5.21 -7.81
C ASP A 304 -0.69 6.62 -7.48
N ARG A 305 -0.35 7.17 -6.31
CA ARG A 305 -0.76 8.52 -5.86
C ARG A 305 0.41 9.50 -5.70
N MET A 306 1.62 9.12 -6.11
CA MET A 306 2.84 9.93 -5.92
C MET A 306 2.85 11.24 -6.74
N GLU A 307 2.17 11.26 -7.89
CA GLU A 307 1.95 12.49 -8.66
C GLU A 307 0.97 13.45 -7.96
N LEU A 308 -0.08 12.91 -7.33
CA LEU A 308 -1.01 13.69 -6.50
C LEU A 308 -0.34 14.18 -5.21
N LEU A 309 0.55 13.39 -4.62
CA LEU A 309 1.39 13.81 -3.50
C LEU A 309 2.30 14.98 -3.90
N ALA A 310 2.95 14.92 -5.07
CA ALA A 310 3.76 16.01 -5.60
C ALA A 310 2.92 17.30 -5.75
N TYR A 311 1.72 17.20 -6.33
CA TYR A 311 0.78 18.32 -6.42
C TYR A 311 0.44 18.92 -5.04
N LEU A 312 0.12 18.09 -4.04
CA LEU A 312 -0.19 18.55 -2.68
C LEU A 312 1.01 19.24 -2.02
N LEU A 313 2.22 18.72 -2.22
CA LEU A 313 3.46 19.29 -1.68
C LEU A 313 3.88 20.61 -2.38
N GLY A 314 3.29 20.95 -3.53
CA GLY A 314 3.78 22.02 -4.42
C GLY A 314 5.07 21.64 -5.17
N GLU A 315 5.34 20.34 -5.28
CA GLU A 315 6.58 19.75 -5.77
C GLU A 315 6.46 19.23 -7.20
N LYS A 316 7.60 19.14 -7.89
CA LYS A 316 7.61 18.66 -9.29
C LYS A 316 7.63 17.13 -9.36
N TRP A 317 6.60 16.54 -9.96
CA TRP A 317 6.64 15.14 -10.40
C TRP A 317 7.49 15.00 -11.67
N MET A 318 8.38 14.01 -11.68
CA MET A 318 9.31 13.69 -12.78
C MET A 318 9.25 12.20 -13.16
N GLY A 319 8.10 11.55 -12.91
CA GLY A 319 7.91 10.11 -13.09
C GLY A 319 8.45 9.27 -11.91
N PRO A 320 8.26 7.94 -11.93
CA PRO A 320 8.66 7.06 -10.83
C PRO A 320 10.18 6.87 -10.69
N VAL A 321 10.95 7.24 -11.72
CA VAL A 321 12.41 7.21 -11.76
C VAL A 321 12.87 8.64 -12.09
N PRO A 322 12.95 9.56 -11.11
CA PRO A 322 13.41 10.91 -11.36
C PRO A 322 14.86 10.90 -11.88
N PRO A 323 15.27 11.90 -12.67
CA PRO A 323 16.66 12.02 -13.11
C PRO A 323 17.57 12.16 -11.89
N ALA A 324 18.78 11.61 -11.97
CA ALA A 324 19.79 11.85 -10.96
C ALA A 324 20.02 13.36 -10.83
N ILE A 325 19.92 13.88 -9.60
CA ILE A 325 20.48 15.21 -9.31
C ILE A 325 21.98 15.06 -9.46
N ASN A 326 22.53 15.60 -10.56
CA ASN A 326 23.95 15.86 -10.65
C ASN A 326 24.31 16.71 -9.43
N ALA A 327 25.11 16.14 -8.52
CA ALA A 327 25.68 16.92 -7.43
C ALA A 327 26.36 18.14 -8.06
N ARG A 328 25.92 19.34 -7.68
CA ARG A 328 26.63 20.56 -8.08
C ARG A 328 28.01 20.47 -7.45
N LEU A 329 29.02 20.43 -8.30
CA LEU A 329 30.43 20.61 -7.97
C LEU A 329 30.64 21.98 -7.28
#